data_AF-A0A7J8TY49-F1
#
_entry.id   AF-A0A7J8TY49-F1
#
_cell.length_a   1.000
_cell.length_b   1.000
_cell.length_c   1.000
_cell.angle_alpha   90.00
_cell.angle_beta   90.00
_cell.angle_gamma   90.00
#
_symmetry.space_group_name_H-M   'P 1'
#
loop_
_entity.id
_entity.type
_entity.pdbx_description
1 polymer ?
#
loop_
_entity_poly.entity_id
_entity_poly.type
_entity_poly.pdbx_seq_one_letter_code
_entity_poly.pdbx_strand_id
1 'polypeptide(L)'
;MTFNEPRVVAALGFDNGINPPNRCSKQFGNCTDGNSATEPYIAAHHLILSHAEAVKRYREKYQDKQNGRIGIFLDFVWYEPLTRSKADNYAAQRARDFHIGWFLHPLVYGKYPRTMQKIVGERLPKFTKSEVEKMKNSFNVLCLNHYTSYYIYDPHRPPSNVTGYQQDWNAGNG
;
A
#
# COMPACT_ATOMS: atom_id res chain seq x y z
N MET A 1 -16.81 2.76 -8.14
CA MET A 1 -15.54 2.54 -7.39
C MET A 1 -14.77 1.42 -8.06
N THR A 2 -13.44 1.48 -8.14
CA THR A 2 -12.66 0.44 -8.84
C THR A 2 -12.24 -0.71 -7.94
N PHE A 3 -11.67 -0.41 -6.77
CA PHE A 3 -11.17 -1.38 -5.81
C PHE A 3 -11.62 -1.00 -4.40
N ASN A 4 -11.81 -2.02 -3.57
CA ASN A 4 -11.98 -1.92 -2.13
C ASN A 4 -10.70 -2.45 -1.47
N GLU A 5 -10.03 -1.61 -0.69
CA GLU A 5 -8.89 -1.99 0.17
C GLU A 5 -7.77 -2.75 -0.58
N PRO A 6 -7.20 -2.16 -1.64
CA PRO A 6 -6.19 -2.85 -2.44
C PRO A 6 -4.92 -3.19 -1.64
N ARG A 7 -4.64 -2.47 -0.53
CA ARG A 7 -3.56 -2.83 0.40
C ARG A 7 -3.83 -4.14 1.11
N VAL A 8 -5.07 -4.39 1.53
CA VAL A 8 -5.47 -5.65 2.17
C VAL A 8 -5.29 -6.80 1.19
N VAL A 9 -5.66 -6.62 -0.08
CA VAL A 9 -5.41 -7.61 -1.15
C VAL A 9 -3.91 -7.91 -1.27
N ALA A 10 -3.07 -6.88 -1.40
CA ALA A 10 -1.64 -7.04 -1.57
C ALA A 10 -0.95 -7.65 -0.33
N ALA A 11 -1.22 -7.12 0.86
CA ALA A 11 -0.58 -7.55 2.09
C ALA A 11 -1.10 -8.92 2.56
N LEU A 12 -2.41 -9.12 2.66
CA LEU A 12 -2.94 -10.38 3.21
C LEU A 12 -2.97 -11.52 2.18
N GLY A 13 -2.96 -11.19 0.88
CA GLY A 13 -2.93 -12.21 -0.19
C GLY A 13 -1.54 -12.72 -0.54
N PHE A 14 -0.51 -11.86 -0.38
CA PHE A 14 0.83 -12.12 -0.91
C PHE A 14 1.98 -11.97 0.11
N ASP A 15 1.72 -11.53 1.36
CA ASP A 15 2.74 -11.43 2.41
C ASP A 15 2.59 -12.52 3.47
N ASN A 16 1.46 -12.56 4.18
CA ASN A 16 1.17 -13.59 5.18
C ASN A 16 0.21 -14.68 4.67
N GLY A 17 -0.32 -14.51 3.45
CA GLY A 17 -1.17 -15.49 2.78
C GLY A 17 -2.45 -15.87 3.54
N ILE A 18 -3.00 -14.99 4.37
CA ILE A 18 -4.25 -15.23 5.09
C ILE A 18 -5.46 -15.20 4.14
N ASN A 19 -5.39 -14.38 3.08
CA ASN A 19 -6.44 -14.27 2.07
C ASN A 19 -6.03 -14.95 0.76
N PRO A 20 -6.98 -15.38 -0.09
CA PRO A 20 -6.68 -15.83 -1.45
C PRO A 20 -5.84 -14.81 -2.22
N PRO A 21 -4.83 -15.24 -3.01
CA PRO A 21 -4.52 -16.64 -3.38
C PRO A 21 -3.65 -17.40 -2.36
N ASN A 22 -3.51 -16.90 -1.14
CA ASN A 22 -2.76 -17.53 -0.05
C ASN A 22 -1.28 -17.78 -0.39
N ARG A 23 -0.62 -16.75 -0.92
CA ARG A 23 0.81 -16.79 -1.27
C ARG A 23 1.64 -16.12 -0.19
N CYS A 24 2.72 -16.77 0.23
CA CYS A 24 3.68 -16.24 1.19
C CYS A 24 4.99 -17.04 1.17
N SER A 25 6.08 -16.43 1.64
CA SER A 25 7.31 -17.15 1.94
C SER A 25 7.09 -18.07 3.15
N LYS A 26 7.80 -19.21 3.18
CA LYS A 26 7.65 -20.25 4.22
C LYS A 26 7.79 -19.75 5.65
N GLN A 27 8.55 -18.68 5.89
CA GLN A 27 8.77 -18.10 7.22
C GLN A 27 7.54 -17.34 7.76
N PHE A 28 6.57 -16.99 6.91
CA PHE A 28 5.47 -16.09 7.26
C PHE A 28 4.09 -16.77 7.29
N GLY A 29 3.99 -18.02 6.82
CA GLY A 29 2.74 -18.78 6.85
C GLY A 29 2.88 -20.16 6.20
N ASN A 30 1.79 -20.93 6.26
CA ASN A 30 1.71 -22.26 5.67
C ASN A 30 1.21 -22.20 4.20
N CYS A 31 1.86 -21.38 3.38
CA CYS A 31 1.54 -21.23 1.97
C CYS A 31 2.27 -22.28 1.12
N THR A 32 1.63 -22.75 0.06
CA THR A 32 2.23 -23.72 -0.88
C THR A 32 3.35 -23.10 -1.70
N ASP A 33 3.24 -21.82 -2.05
CA ASP A 33 4.19 -21.05 -2.84
C ASP A 33 4.02 -19.56 -2.57
N GLY A 34 4.98 -18.73 -2.98
CA GLY A 34 4.95 -17.28 -2.80
C GLY A 34 6.29 -16.68 -2.42
N ASN A 35 6.37 -15.35 -2.53
CA ASN A 35 7.49 -14.57 -2.07
C ASN A 35 7.04 -13.25 -1.44
N SER A 36 6.95 -13.26 -0.11
CA SER A 36 6.54 -12.13 0.72
C SER A 36 7.45 -10.91 0.60
N ALA A 37 8.69 -11.07 0.13
CA ALA A 37 9.62 -9.97 -0.07
C ALA A 37 9.29 -9.13 -1.33
N THR A 38 8.59 -9.70 -2.32
CA THR A 38 8.40 -9.09 -3.65
C THR A 38 6.95 -9.07 -4.12
N GLU A 39 6.19 -10.14 -3.91
CA GLU A 39 4.83 -10.30 -4.45
C GLU A 39 3.84 -9.25 -3.94
N PRO A 40 3.85 -8.82 -2.65
CA PRO A 40 2.98 -7.72 -2.20
C PRO A 40 3.21 -6.43 -3.01
N TYR A 41 4.48 -6.12 -3.32
CA TYR A 41 4.86 -4.93 -4.09
C TYR A 41 4.46 -5.01 -5.56
N ILE A 42 4.61 -6.19 -6.17
CA ILE A 42 4.16 -6.44 -7.54
C ILE A 42 2.63 -6.35 -7.63
N ALA A 43 1.91 -6.99 -6.71
CA ALA A 43 0.46 -6.96 -6.65
C ALA A 43 -0.08 -5.54 -6.46
N ALA A 44 0.46 -4.79 -5.49
CA ALA A 44 0.07 -3.40 -5.27
C ALA A 44 0.34 -2.51 -6.49
N HIS A 45 1.48 -2.70 -7.16
CA HIS A 45 1.83 -1.95 -8.38
C HIS A 45 0.80 -2.17 -9.48
N HIS A 46 0.44 -3.42 -9.77
CA HIS A 46 -0.57 -3.72 -10.77
C HIS A 46 -1.97 -3.25 -10.37
N LEU A 47 -2.37 -3.35 -9.10
CA LEU A 47 -3.65 -2.81 -8.62
C LEU A 47 -3.77 -1.30 -8.86
N ILE A 48 -2.68 -0.55 -8.63
CA ILE A 48 -2.62 0.89 -8.91
C ILE A 48 -2.75 1.17 -10.42
N LEU A 49 -2.04 0.43 -11.26
CA LEU A 49 -2.11 0.60 -12.72
C LEU A 49 -3.48 0.20 -13.28
N SER A 50 -4.07 -0.90 -12.81
CA SER A 50 -5.41 -1.32 -13.19
C SER A 50 -6.46 -0.27 -12.79
N HIS A 51 -6.32 0.36 -11.62
CA HIS A 51 -7.17 1.47 -11.22
C HIS A 51 -7.05 2.65 -12.20
N ALA A 52 -5.82 3.05 -12.52
CA ALA A 52 -5.54 4.14 -13.44
C ALA A 52 -6.14 3.92 -14.83
N GLU A 53 -5.96 2.72 -15.39
CA GLU A 53 -6.53 2.36 -16.71
C GLU A 53 -8.06 2.31 -16.69
N ALA A 54 -8.67 1.79 -15.62
CA ALA A 54 -10.12 1.80 -15.47
C ALA A 54 -10.68 3.23 -15.39
N VAL A 55 -9.99 4.12 -14.67
CA VAL A 55 -10.37 5.53 -14.55
C VAL A 55 -10.23 6.25 -15.88
N LYS A 56 -9.11 6.05 -16.58
CA LYS A 56 -8.89 6.59 -17.92
C LYS A 56 -10.01 6.16 -18.86
N ARG A 57 -10.33 4.86 -18.88
CA ARG A 57 -11.40 4.32 -19.71
C ARG A 57 -12.77 4.91 -19.37
N TYR A 58 -13.07 5.09 -18.08
CA TYR A 58 -14.30 5.72 -17.62
C TYR A 58 -14.42 7.15 -18.12
N ARG A 59 -13.37 7.97 -17.92
CA ARG A 59 -13.28 9.36 -18.36
C ARG A 59 -13.51 9.48 -19.86
N GLU A 60 -12.80 8.69 -20.66
CA GLU A 60 -12.79 8.82 -22.12
C GLU A 60 -14.07 8.34 -22.80
N LYS A 61 -14.79 7.36 -22.23
CA LYS A 61 -15.93 6.72 -22.93
C LYS A 61 -17.28 6.91 -22.26
N TYR A 62 -17.32 7.10 -20.94
CA TYR A 62 -18.54 6.97 -20.16
C TYR A 62 -18.90 8.22 -19.37
N GLN A 63 -17.92 8.99 -18.90
CA GLN A 63 -18.15 10.08 -17.96
C GLN A 63 -19.04 11.18 -18.55
N ASP A 64 -18.79 11.63 -19.78
CA ASP A 64 -19.59 12.69 -20.42
C ASP A 64 -21.07 12.30 -20.61
N LYS A 65 -21.34 11.00 -20.81
CA LYS A 65 -22.71 10.50 -21.02
C LYS A 65 -23.45 10.23 -19.72
N GLN A 66 -22.73 9.75 -18.71
CA GLN A 66 -23.32 9.31 -17.44
C GLN A 66 -23.30 10.39 -16.36
N ASN A 67 -22.46 11.42 -16.52
CA ASN A 67 -22.20 12.45 -15.51
C ASN A 67 -21.84 11.87 -14.12
N GLY A 68 -21.25 10.67 -14.08
CA GLY A 68 -20.87 10.00 -12.85
C GLY A 68 -19.46 10.35 -12.36
N ARG A 69 -19.11 9.81 -11.19
CA ARG A 69 -17.79 9.96 -10.56
C ARG A 69 -17.16 8.59 -10.34
N ILE A 70 -15.85 8.49 -10.59
CA ILE A 70 -15.06 7.28 -10.33
C ILE A 70 -14.04 7.54 -9.22
N GLY A 71 -13.73 6.50 -8.45
CA GLY A 71 -12.88 6.60 -7.27
C GLY A 71 -12.43 5.24 -6.75
N ILE A 72 -11.71 5.26 -5.64
CA ILE A 72 -11.14 4.09 -4.96
C ILE A 72 -11.39 4.15 -3.45
N PHE A 73 -11.64 2.98 -2.85
CA PHE A 73 -11.75 2.82 -1.40
C PHE A 73 -10.40 2.32 -0.86
N LEU A 74 -9.79 3.10 0.04
CA LEU A 74 -8.57 2.71 0.74
C LEU A 74 -8.91 2.37 2.18
N ASP A 75 -8.34 1.28 2.70
CA ASP A 75 -8.40 1.01 4.13
C ASP A 75 -7.53 2.02 4.88
N PHE A 76 -8.03 2.47 6.03
CA PHE A 76 -7.42 3.52 6.81
C PHE A 76 -7.39 3.16 8.29
N VAL A 77 -6.24 2.66 8.71
CA VAL A 77 -5.85 2.60 10.12
C VAL A 77 -5.05 3.86 10.44
N TRP A 78 -5.43 4.57 11.49
CA TRP A 78 -4.61 5.68 11.98
C TRP A 78 -3.53 5.15 12.92
N TYR A 79 -2.31 5.63 12.75
CA TYR A 79 -1.17 5.25 13.58
C TYR A 79 -0.67 6.49 14.30
N GLU A 80 -0.85 6.52 15.61
CA GLU A 80 -0.38 7.57 16.51
C GLU A 80 0.93 7.11 17.17
N PRO A 81 1.95 7.95 17.35
CA PRO A 81 3.14 7.55 18.09
C PRO A 81 2.81 7.25 19.57
N LEU A 82 3.36 6.17 20.11
CA LEU A 82 3.14 5.76 21.52
C LEU A 82 3.65 6.83 22.50
N THR A 83 4.78 7.45 22.19
CA THR A 83 5.34 8.57 22.96
C THR A 83 5.65 9.76 22.07
N ARG A 84 6.00 10.90 22.68
CA ARG A 84 6.49 12.08 21.95
C ARG A 84 7.94 11.95 21.47
N SER A 85 8.56 10.78 21.61
CA SER A 85 9.93 10.55 21.15
C SER A 85 10.03 10.70 19.64
N LYS A 86 11.19 11.16 19.16
CA LYS A 86 11.46 11.25 17.72
C LYS A 86 11.39 9.88 17.05
N ALA A 87 11.77 8.82 17.76
CA ALA A 87 11.75 7.45 17.26
C ALA A 87 10.33 6.98 16.98
N ASP A 88 9.40 7.14 17.94
CA ASP A 88 8.01 6.72 17.79
C ASP A 88 7.28 7.55 16.73
N ASN A 89 7.57 8.86 16.65
CA ASN A 89 7.04 9.69 15.58
C ASN A 89 7.45 9.20 14.19
N TYR A 90 8.70 8.76 14.03
CA TYR A 90 9.15 8.15 12.78
C TYR A 90 8.54 6.78 12.55
N ALA A 91 8.38 5.94 13.59
CA ALA A 91 7.71 4.65 13.46
C ALA A 91 6.24 4.82 13.02
N ALA A 92 5.51 5.76 13.61
CA ALA A 92 4.14 6.08 13.22
C ALA A 92 4.05 6.62 11.78
N GLN A 93 4.99 7.46 11.35
CA GLN A 93 5.03 7.92 9.95
C GLN A 93 5.35 6.77 8.98
N ARG A 94 6.31 5.90 9.32
CA ARG A 94 6.57 4.67 8.52
C ARG A 94 5.30 3.82 8.45
N ALA A 95 4.57 3.70 9.55
CA ALA A 95 3.34 2.92 9.61
C ALA A 95 2.29 3.43 8.61
N ARG A 96 2.06 4.76 8.59
CA ARG A 96 1.16 5.41 7.63
C ARG A 96 1.65 5.32 6.18
N ASP A 97 2.96 5.45 5.95
CA ASP A 97 3.56 5.34 4.62
C ASP A 97 3.35 3.94 4.01
N PHE A 98 3.55 2.88 4.79
CA PHE A 98 3.34 1.49 4.35
C PHE A 98 1.87 1.06 4.32
N HIS A 99 0.97 1.80 4.97
CA HIS A 99 -0.48 1.60 4.87
C HIS A 99 -1.11 2.48 3.80
N ILE A 100 -1.75 3.59 4.19
CA ILE A 100 -2.49 4.45 3.27
C ILE A 100 -1.56 5.10 2.23
N GLY A 101 -0.33 5.46 2.63
CA GLY A 101 0.65 6.12 1.76
C GLY A 101 1.04 5.27 0.56
N TRP A 102 1.02 3.95 0.69
CA TRP A 102 1.45 3.02 -0.35
C TRP A 102 0.60 3.14 -1.62
N PHE A 103 -0.71 3.42 -1.47
CA PHE A 103 -1.63 3.63 -2.59
C PHE A 103 -1.93 5.11 -2.81
N LEU A 104 -2.11 5.90 -1.76
CA LEU A 104 -2.49 7.31 -1.90
C LEU A 104 -1.36 8.16 -2.50
N HIS A 105 -0.11 7.93 -2.09
CA HIS A 105 1.01 8.77 -2.53
C HIS A 105 1.28 8.64 -4.04
N PRO A 106 1.23 7.44 -4.66
CA PRO A 106 1.26 7.31 -6.11
C PRO A 106 0.13 8.08 -6.81
N LEU A 107 -1.12 7.96 -6.33
CA LEU A 107 -2.28 8.61 -6.94
C LEU A 107 -2.23 10.14 -6.87
N VAL A 108 -1.61 10.72 -5.84
CA VAL A 108 -1.51 12.19 -5.66
C VAL A 108 -0.22 12.75 -6.27
N TYR A 109 0.91 12.07 -6.03
CA TYR A 109 2.24 12.61 -6.33
C TYR A 109 2.99 11.90 -7.45
N GLY A 110 2.43 10.83 -8.02
CA GLY A 110 3.06 10.09 -9.12
C GLY A 110 4.23 9.21 -8.69
N LYS A 111 4.39 8.93 -7.39
CA LYS A 111 5.49 8.12 -6.85
C LYS A 111 5.11 7.49 -5.52
N TYR A 112 5.75 6.40 -5.13
CA TYR A 112 5.63 5.85 -3.77
C TYR A 112 6.21 6.78 -2.70
N PRO A 113 5.83 6.64 -1.41
CA PRO A 113 6.46 7.39 -0.32
C PRO A 113 7.99 7.21 -0.30
N ARG A 114 8.74 8.28 0.02
CA ARG A 114 10.22 8.24 0.06
C ARG A 114 10.73 7.20 1.06
N THR A 115 10.02 7.02 2.17
CA THR A 115 10.29 6.02 3.19
C THR A 115 10.29 4.60 2.61
N MET A 116 9.25 4.24 1.86
CA MET A 116 9.16 2.94 1.20
C MET A 116 10.27 2.75 0.16
N GLN A 117 10.54 3.77 -0.67
CA GLN A 117 11.61 3.71 -1.67
C GLN A 117 12.98 3.40 -1.03
N LYS A 118 13.28 4.00 0.13
CA LYS A 118 14.53 3.80 0.86
C LYS A 118 14.64 2.41 1.51
N ILE A 119 13.56 1.94 2.12
CA ILE A 119 13.56 0.70 2.90
C ILE A 119 13.44 -0.52 1.99
N VAL A 120 12.54 -0.47 1.01
CA VAL A 120 12.23 -1.60 0.14
C VAL A 120 13.24 -1.72 -1.00
N GLY A 121 13.77 -0.60 -1.48
CA GLY A 121 14.80 -0.55 -2.52
C GLY A 121 14.32 -1.17 -3.84
N GLU A 122 15.16 -2.01 -4.46
CA GLU A 122 14.89 -2.60 -5.77
C GLU A 122 13.71 -3.59 -5.79
N ARG A 123 13.21 -4.02 -4.62
CA ARG A 123 11.98 -4.85 -4.55
C ARG A 123 10.71 -4.03 -4.84
N LEU A 124 10.78 -2.71 -4.73
CA LEU A 124 9.67 -1.81 -5.03
C LEU A 124 9.68 -1.45 -6.52
N PRO A 125 8.65 -1.84 -7.30
CA PRO A 125 8.60 -1.51 -8.71
C PRO A 125 8.63 0.02 -8.95
N LYS A 126 9.21 0.42 -10.08
CA LYS A 126 9.33 1.84 -10.47
C LYS A 126 8.29 2.12 -11.55
N PHE A 127 7.50 3.18 -11.37
CA PHE A 127 6.59 3.65 -12.41
C PHE A 127 7.38 4.29 -13.55
N THR A 128 7.05 3.92 -14.78
CA THR A 128 7.47 4.62 -15.99
C THR A 128 6.77 5.98 -16.09
N LYS A 129 7.31 6.88 -16.92
CA LYS A 129 6.68 8.19 -17.17
C LYS A 129 5.23 8.05 -17.66
N SER A 130 4.98 7.11 -18.58
CA SER A 130 3.64 6.85 -19.13
C SER A 130 2.64 6.39 -18.06
N GLU A 131 3.09 5.53 -17.13
CA GLU A 131 2.26 5.08 -16.01
C GLU A 131 1.95 6.22 -15.04
N VAL A 132 2.93 7.07 -14.73
CA VAL A 132 2.74 8.24 -13.86
C VAL A 132 1.68 9.19 -14.43
N GLU A 133 1.74 9.48 -15.73
CA GLU A 133 0.78 10.37 -16.39
C GLU A 133 -0.66 9.83 -16.30
N LYS A 134 -0.85 8.52 -16.40
CA LYS A 134 -2.18 7.90 -16.31
C LYS A 134 -2.68 7.81 -14.86
N MET A 135 -1.80 7.50 -13.92
CA MET A 135 -2.13 7.19 -12.54
C MET A 135 -2.32 8.46 -11.69
N LYS A 136 -1.51 9.49 -11.90
CA LYS A 136 -1.59 10.71 -11.09
C LYS A 136 -2.95 11.39 -11.30
N ASN A 137 -3.63 11.77 -10.22
CA ASN A 137 -4.98 12.33 -10.22
C ASN A 137 -6.04 11.41 -10.87
N SER A 138 -5.85 10.09 -10.80
CA SER A 138 -6.79 9.10 -11.35
C SER A 138 -8.00 8.83 -10.44
N PHE A 139 -8.56 9.83 -9.77
CA PHE A 139 -9.82 9.69 -9.02
C PHE A 139 -10.60 11.01 -9.00
N ASN A 140 -11.94 10.91 -8.94
CA ASN A 140 -12.82 12.04 -8.63
C ASN A 140 -13.25 12.05 -7.17
N VAL A 141 -13.25 10.87 -6.53
CA VAL A 141 -13.62 10.67 -5.13
C VAL A 141 -12.60 9.73 -4.52
N LEU A 142 -12.09 10.08 -3.35
CA LEU A 142 -11.32 9.20 -2.49
C LEU A 142 -12.20 8.81 -1.31
N CYS A 143 -12.36 7.52 -1.08
CA CYS A 143 -13.12 7.02 0.06
C CYS A 143 -12.20 6.25 1.02
N LEU A 144 -12.46 6.37 2.31
CA LEU A 144 -11.67 5.74 3.37
C LEU A 144 -12.54 4.77 4.17
N ASN A 145 -12.07 3.53 4.31
CA ASN A 145 -12.64 2.58 5.26
C ASN A 145 -11.87 2.70 6.57
N HIS A 146 -12.39 3.49 7.50
CA HIS A 146 -11.78 3.68 8.82
C HIS A 146 -12.46 2.81 9.87
N TYR A 147 -11.65 2.01 10.57
CA TYR A 147 -12.14 1.09 11.61
C TYR A 147 -11.52 1.36 12.97
N THR A 148 -10.23 1.64 13.01
CA THR A 148 -9.47 1.69 14.26
C THR A 148 -8.23 2.56 14.15
N SER A 149 -7.62 2.82 15.31
CA SER A 149 -6.36 3.50 15.47
C SER A 149 -5.45 2.70 16.41
N TYR A 150 -4.15 2.76 16.21
CA TYR A 150 -3.16 2.11 17.06
C TYR A 150 -2.07 3.07 17.52
N TYR A 151 -1.56 2.85 18.73
CA TYR A 151 -0.32 3.45 19.17
C TYR A 151 0.86 2.64 18.64
N ILE A 152 1.83 3.32 18.03
CA ILE A 152 2.99 2.71 17.40
C ILE A 152 4.28 3.22 18.03
N TYR A 153 5.21 2.31 18.30
CA TYR A 153 6.53 2.64 18.81
C TYR A 153 7.64 2.13 17.91
N ASP A 154 8.82 2.75 18.03
CA ASP A 154 10.03 2.23 17.43
C ASP A 154 10.59 1.09 18.29
N PRO A 155 10.69 -0.15 17.78
CA PRO A 155 11.14 -1.28 18.57
C PRO A 155 12.62 -1.26 18.93
N HIS A 156 13.39 -0.26 18.46
CA HIS A 156 14.85 -0.14 18.66
C HIS A 156 15.65 -1.40 18.30
N ARG A 157 15.10 -2.24 17.42
CA ARG A 157 15.72 -3.46 16.93
C ARG A 157 16.31 -3.26 15.53
N PRO A 158 17.40 -3.95 15.20
CA PRO A 158 17.93 -3.96 13.84
C PRO A 158 16.88 -4.49 12.84
N PRO A 159 17.00 -4.17 11.54
CA PRO A 159 16.16 -4.75 10.52
C PRO A 159 16.15 -6.29 10.59
N SER A 160 15.00 -6.89 10.32
CA SER A 160 14.85 -8.34 10.27
C SER A 160 15.80 -8.94 9.21
N ASN A 161 16.42 -10.08 9.53
CA ASN A 161 17.16 -10.87 8.54
C ASN A 161 16.24 -11.55 7.51
N VAL A 162 14.95 -11.61 7.81
CA VAL A 162 13.91 -12.11 6.90
C VAL A 162 13.16 -10.94 6.30
N THR A 163 13.16 -10.87 4.97
CA THR A 163 12.53 -9.80 4.20
C THR A 163 11.07 -10.13 3.89
N GLY A 164 10.15 -9.22 4.21
CA GLY A 164 8.72 -9.34 3.98
C GLY A 164 8.04 -7.99 4.20
N TYR A 165 6.84 -7.79 3.64
CA TYR A 165 6.17 -6.49 3.74
C TYR A 165 5.88 -6.10 5.21
N GLN A 166 5.38 -7.04 6.04
CA GLN A 166 5.17 -6.82 7.48
C GLN A 166 6.47 -6.52 8.25
N GLN A 167 7.64 -6.90 7.73
CA GLN A 167 8.92 -6.65 8.40
C GLN A 167 9.51 -5.31 7.98
N ASP A 168 9.25 -4.85 6.75
CA ASP A 168 9.89 -3.67 6.16
C ASP A 168 9.61 -2.38 6.94
N TRP A 169 8.38 -2.14 7.39
CA TRP A 169 8.04 -0.93 8.15
C TRP A 169 8.62 -0.88 9.58
N ASN A 170 9.08 -2.02 10.11
CA ASN A 170 9.74 -2.20 11.42
C ASN A 170 9.17 -1.29 12.54
N ALA A 171 7.92 -1.55 12.91
CA ALA A 171 7.16 -0.81 13.90
C ALA A 171 6.49 -1.78 14.88
N GLY A 172 6.44 -1.41 16.16
CA GLY A 172 5.74 -2.18 17.19
C GLY A 172 4.35 -1.60 17.46
N ASN A 173 3.40 -2.47 17.81
CA ASN A 173 2.06 -2.06 18.26
C ASN A 173 2.04 -2.02 19.79
N GLY A 174 1.66 -0.88 20.37
CA GLY A 174 1.61 -0.63 21.81
C GLY A 174 0.29 -0.97 22.46
#